data_AF-A0A8S3A183-F1
#
_entry.id   AF-A0A8S3A183-F1
#
_cell.length_a   1.000
_cell.length_b   1.000
_cell.length_c   1.000
_cell.angle_alpha   90.00
_cell.angle_beta   90.00
_cell.angle_gamma   90.00
#
_symmetry.space_group_name_H-M   'P 1'
#
loop_
_entity.id
_entity.type
_entity.pdbx_description
1 polymer ?
#
loop_
_entity_poly.entity_id
_entity_poly.type
_entity_poly.pdbx_seq_one_letter_code
_entity_poly.pdbx_strand_id
1 'polypeptide(L)' 'LESDHAYSILDARQVNSQRLVRLRNPWGEKEWKGAVHDNWTKWPKALRNKLTASSANDGVFW' A
#
# COMPACT_ATOMS: atom_id res chain seq x y z
N LEU A 1 8.64 -3.00 6.40
CA LEU A 1 7.99 -4.11 7.12
C LEU A 1 8.83 -4.42 8.31
N GLU A 2 8.19 -4.58 9.45
CA GLU A 2 8.83 -4.87 10.73
C GLU A 2 8.45 -6.29 11.14
N SER A 3 9.41 -7.05 11.68
CA SER A 3 9.16 -8.38 12.23
C SER A 3 8.40 -8.29 13.56
N ASP A 4 7.62 -9.32 13.88
CA ASP A 4 6.84 -9.43 15.12
C ASP A 4 5.88 -8.25 15.37
N HIS A 5 5.36 -7.68 14.27
CA HIS A 5 4.44 -6.55 14.32
C HIS A 5 3.11 -6.87 13.63
N ALA A 6 2.02 -6.42 14.24
CA ALA A 6 0.68 -6.58 13.69
C ALA A 6 0.31 -5.39 12.80
N TYR A 7 -0.31 -5.69 11.65
CA TYR A 7 -0.84 -4.71 10.71
C TYR A 7 -2.35 -4.91 10.56
N SER A 8 -3.09 -3.82 10.32
CA SER A 8 -4.51 -3.92 9.98
C SER A 8 -4.69 -4.04 8.47
N ILE A 9 -5.51 -4.98 8.03
CA ILE A 9 -5.97 -5.03 6.63
C ILE A 9 -7.09 -4.01 6.47
N LEU A 10 -6.87 -3.01 5.63
CA LEU A 10 -7.88 -1.99 5.30
C LEU A 10 -8.66 -2.34 4.04
N ASP A 11 -8.03 -3.05 3.10
CA ASP A 11 -8.65 -3.40 1.82
C ASP A 11 -7.93 -4.60 1.20
N ALA A 12 -8.64 -5.37 0.37
CA ALA A 12 -8.09 -6.44 -0.44
C ALA A 12 -8.78 -6.45 -1.79
N ARG A 13 -8.02 -6.24 -2.87
CA ARG A 13 -8.57 -6.07 -4.22
C ARG A 13 -7.82 -6.91 -5.24
N GLN A 14 -8.57 -7.34 -6.25
CA GLN A 14 -7.99 -7.81 -7.50
C GLN A 14 -8.19 -6.74 -8.57
N VAL A 15 -7.09 -6.26 -9.15
CA VAL A 15 -7.12 -5.32 -10.27
C VAL A 15 -6.34 -5.91 -11.42
N ASN A 16 -7.04 -6.16 -12.54
CA ASN A 16 -6.54 -6.97 -13.64
C ASN A 16 -6.11 -8.37 -13.10
N SER A 17 -4.86 -8.77 -13.35
CA SER A 17 -4.29 -10.04 -12.86
C SER A 17 -3.50 -9.92 -11.56
N GLN A 18 -3.55 -8.77 -10.87
CA GLN A 18 -2.81 -8.52 -9.64
C GLN A 18 -3.74 -8.51 -8.43
N ARG A 19 -3.31 -9.18 -7.36
CA ARG A 19 -3.97 -9.17 -6.05
C ARG A 19 -3.17 -8.26 -5.12
N LEU A 20 -3.84 -7.29 -4.51
CA LEU A 20 -3.24 -6.23 -3.72
C LEU A 20 -3.98 -6.14 -2.38
N VAL A 21 -3.23 -5.83 -1.33
CA VAL A 21 -3.77 -5.71 0.03
C VAL A 21 -3.32 -4.36 0.57
N ARG A 22 -4.27 -3.53 0.99
CA ARG A 22 -3.97 -2.28 1.66
C ARG A 22 -3.82 -2.54 3.14
N LEU A 23 -2.67 -2.17 3.68
CA LEU A 23 -2.32 -2.36 5.08
C LEU A 23 -2.18 -1.02 5.80
N ARG A 24 -2.33 -1.06 7.12
CA ARG A 24 -2.00 0.05 8.02
C ARG A 24 -1.04 -0.41 9.09
N ASN A 25 0.07 0.30 9.25
CA ASN A 25 0.92 0.25 10.41
C ASN A 25 0.26 1.03 11.56
N PRO A 26 -0.11 0.39 12.69
CA PRO A 26 -0.74 1.07 13.81
C PRO A 26 0.14 2.13 14.49
N TRP A 27 1.47 2.11 14.28
CA TRP A 27 2.35 3.19 14.75
C TRP A 27 2.17 4.51 13.99
N GLY A 28 1.43 4.49 12.87
CA GLY A 28 1.16 5.70 12.08
C GLY A 28 2.36 6.19 11.29
N GLU A 29 3.42 5.39 11.22
CA GLU A 29 4.66 5.69 10.51
C GLU A 29 5.25 4.40 9.93
N LYS A 30 6.27 4.54 9.07
CA LYS A 30 6.98 3.45 8.39
C LYS A 30 6.09 2.61 7.47
N GLU A 31 6.28 2.85 6.18
CA GLU A 31 5.48 2.26 5.11
C GLU A 31 6.29 1.27 4.26
N TRP A 32 5.59 0.55 3.39
CA TRP A 32 6.19 -0.33 2.39
C TRP A 32 7.04 0.46 1.39
N LYS A 33 8.24 -0.05 1.07
CA LYS A 33 9.18 0.59 0.12
C LYS A 33 9.35 -0.20 -1.18
N GLY A 34 8.60 -1.29 -1.35
CA GLY A 34 8.71 -2.18 -2.50
C GLY A 34 7.80 -1.76 -3.65
N ALA A 35 7.42 -2.70 -4.52
CA ALA A 35 6.47 -2.41 -5.58
C ALA A 35 5.15 -1.87 -5.00
N VAL A 36 4.49 -0.97 -5.71
CA VAL A 36 3.18 -0.43 -5.35
C VAL A 36 3.20 0.54 -4.13
N HIS A 37 4.38 0.99 -3.68
CA HIS A 37 4.48 2.14 -2.77
C HIS A 37 4.19 3.47 -3.49
N ASP A 38 3.89 4.52 -2.74
CA ASP A 38 3.44 5.82 -3.27
C ASP A 38 4.36 6.43 -4.34
N ASN A 39 5.67 6.37 -4.12
CA ASN A 39 6.67 6.93 -5.02
C ASN A 39 7.20 5.93 -6.07
N TRP A 40 6.56 4.76 -6.23
CA TRP A 40 7.04 3.74 -7.15
C TRP A 40 6.89 4.16 -8.61
N THR A 41 7.97 4.55 -9.27
CA THR A 41 7.92 5.06 -10.66
C THR A 41 7.37 4.08 -11.70
N LYS A 42 7.31 2.79 -11.38
CA LYS A 42 6.83 1.72 -12.27
C LYS A 42 5.36 1.35 -12.07
N TRP A 43 4.56 2.18 -11.39
CA TRP A 43 3.11 2.00 -11.28
C TRP A 43 2.46 1.75 -12.65
N PRO A 44 1.78 0.60 -12.85
CA PRO A 44 0.86 0.47 -13.97
C PRO A 44 -0.22 1.54 -13.88
N LYS A 45 -0.39 2.34 -14.94
CA LYS A 45 -1.32 3.49 -14.96
C LYS A 45 -2.74 3.11 -14.52
N ALA A 46 -3.21 1.93 -14.93
CA ALA A 46 -4.51 1.39 -14.55
C ALA A 46 -4.66 1.14 -13.04
N LEU A 47 -3.58 0.78 -12.35
CA LEU A 47 -3.57 0.55 -10.90
C LEU A 47 -3.49 1.86 -10.15
N ARG A 48 -2.63 2.78 -10.58
CA ARG A 48 -2.47 4.09 -9.93
C ARG A 48 -3.81 4.80 -9.83
N ASN A 49 -4.55 4.88 -10.93
CA ASN A 49 -5.86 5.55 -10.97
C ASN A 49 -6.93 4.90 -10.07
N LYS A 50 -6.81 3.59 -9.78
CA LYS A 50 -7.80 2.83 -8.99
C LYS A 50 -7.47 2.79 -7.49
N LEU A 51 -6.20 3.03 -7.14
CA LEU A 51 -5.67 2.73 -5.81
C LEU A 51 -5.07 3.95 -5.10
N THR A 52 -4.66 5.00 -5.82
CA THR A 52 -4.09 6.18 -5.14
C THR A 52 -5.14 6.90 -4.29
N ALA A 53 -4.97 6.78 -2.97
CA ALA A 53 -5.62 7.59 -1.97
C ALA A 53 -4.48 8.17 -1.13
N SER A 54 -4.25 9.49 -1.24
CA SER A 54 -3.40 10.33 -0.38
C SER A 54 -2.00 9.79 -0.01
N SER A 55 -0.95 10.41 -0.56
CA SER A 55 0.46 10.14 -0.19
C SER A 55 0.86 10.78 1.15
N ALA A 56 0.15 10.43 2.22
CA ALA A 56 0.46 10.90 3.58
C ALA A 56 1.28 9.81 4.30
N ASN A 57 2.33 10.21 5.03
CA ASN A 57 3.08 9.28 5.89
C ASN A 57 2.26 9.02 7.17
N ASP A 58 1.20 8.23 7.02
CA ASP A 58 0.25 7.86 8.08
C ASP A 58 0.29 6.35 8.38
N GLY A 59 1.25 5.65 7.78
CA GLY A 59 1.44 4.22 7.92
C GLY A 59 0.52 3.38 7.04
N VAL A 60 -0.26 3.98 6.13
CA VAL A 60 -1.14 3.28 5.19
C VAL A 60 -0.45 3.08 3.85
N PHE A 61 -0.44 1.85 3.35
CA PHE A 61 0.18 1.54 2.06
C PHE A 61 -0.51 0.36 1.37
N TRP A 62 -0.34 0.28 0.04
CA TRP A 62 -0.73 -0.85 -0.79
C TRP A 62 0.41 -1.86 -0.97
#